data_AF-Q2SSU4-F1
#
_entry.id   AF-Q2SSU4-F1
#
_cell.length_a   1.000
_cell.length_b   1.000
_cell.length_c   1.000
_cell.angle_alpha   90.00
_cell.angle_beta   90.00
_cell.angle_gamma   90.00
#
_symmetry.space_group_name_H-M   'P 1'
#
loop_
_entity.id
_entity.type
_entity.pdbx_description
1 polymer ?
#
loop_
_entity_poly.entity_id
_entity_poly.type
_entity_poly.pdbx_seq_one_letter_code
_entity_poly.pdbx_strand_id
1 'polypeptide(L)'
;MISKQNLKKVSPVISYYGSKFRLLDKIFSLLELQENDILLDLFGGSGIVGVNAKEIFNCKVIINDYDNVLPLNLTYALKNILSFEGNLKNYTKKSSDVLEKLVITL
;
A
#
# COMPACT_ATOMS: atom_id res chain seq x y z
N MET A 1 24.01 -10.14 16.62
CA MET A 1 23.03 -9.04 16.69
C MET A 1 23.13 -8.24 15.41
N ILE A 2 22.17 -8.41 14.50
CA ILE A 2 22.08 -7.58 13.29
C ILE A 2 21.74 -6.17 13.77
N SER A 3 22.58 -5.19 13.42
CA SER A 3 22.36 -3.79 13.77
C SER A 3 21.02 -3.34 13.21
N LYS A 4 20.32 -2.44 13.93
CA LYS A 4 19.17 -1.71 13.39
C LYS A 4 19.64 -0.90 12.18
N GLN A 5 19.73 -1.52 11.02
CA GLN A 5 19.75 -0.79 9.77
C GLN A 5 18.41 -0.06 9.71
N ASN A 6 18.44 1.26 9.62
CA ASN A 6 17.24 2.03 9.35
C ASN A 6 16.79 1.66 7.94
N LEU A 7 15.93 0.64 7.85
CA LEU A 7 15.32 0.21 6.60
C LEU A 7 14.55 1.42 6.05
N LYS A 8 14.92 1.88 4.86
CA LYS A 8 14.22 2.96 4.18
C LYS A 8 12.88 2.42 3.68
N LYS A 9 11.87 2.46 4.54
CA LYS A 9 10.54 1.94 4.22
C LYS A 9 9.83 2.82 3.20
N VAL A 10 9.10 2.19 2.29
CA VAL A 10 8.14 2.83 1.41
C VAL A 10 6.86 3.08 2.22
N SER A 11 6.51 4.34 2.40
CA SER A 11 5.28 4.75 3.09
C SER A 11 4.02 4.28 2.35
N PRO A 12 2.94 3.97 3.07
CA PRO A 12 1.68 3.61 2.44
C PRO A 12 1.08 4.81 1.69
N VAL A 13 0.59 4.56 0.48
CA VAL A 13 -0.08 5.58 -0.36
C VAL A 13 -1.55 5.77 0.04
N ILE A 14 -2.15 4.75 0.66
CA ILE A 14 -3.54 4.76 1.14
C ILE A 14 -3.61 4.45 2.63
N SER A 15 -4.65 4.98 3.28
CA SER A 15 -5.04 4.53 4.61
C SER A 15 -5.80 3.21 4.47
N TYR A 16 -5.37 2.20 5.21
CA TYR A 16 -5.98 0.88 5.15
C TYR A 16 -6.02 0.27 6.54
N TYR A 17 -7.19 -0.24 6.93
CA TYR A 17 -7.39 -0.86 8.23
C TYR A 17 -6.46 -2.07 8.37
N GLY A 18 -5.81 -2.18 9.53
CA GLY A 18 -4.87 -3.27 9.78
C GLY A 18 -3.53 -3.15 9.04
N SER A 19 -3.20 -2.00 8.43
CA SER A 19 -1.89 -1.75 7.83
C SER A 19 -0.74 -2.09 8.78
N LYS A 20 0.22 -2.87 8.28
CA LYS A 20 1.37 -3.38 9.05
C LYS A 20 2.61 -2.50 8.98
N PHE A 21 2.52 -1.29 8.41
CA PHE A 21 3.66 -0.40 8.19
C PHE A 21 4.55 -0.18 9.43
N ARG A 22 3.93 0.04 10.59
CA ARG A 22 4.65 0.25 11.87
C ARG A 22 5.33 -1.01 12.40
N LEU A 23 4.93 -2.20 11.92
CA LEU A 23 5.43 -3.50 12.36
C LEU A 23 6.46 -4.10 11.41
N LEU A 24 6.76 -3.45 10.27
CA LEU A 24 7.63 -4.01 9.24
C LEU A 24 9.01 -4.41 9.77
N ASP A 25 9.63 -3.63 10.65
CA ASP A 25 10.95 -3.98 11.21
C ASP A 25 10.91 -5.32 11.95
N LYS A 26 9.86 -5.53 12.73
CA LYS A 26 9.68 -6.77 13.50
C LYS A 26 9.36 -7.94 12.59
N ILE A 27 8.49 -7.74 11.60
CA ILE A 27 8.13 -8.76 10.61
C ILE A 27 9.39 -9.21 9.86
N PHE A 28 10.15 -8.28 9.30
CA PHE A 28 11.33 -8.60 8.51
C PHE A 28 12.50 -9.13 9.35
N SER A 29 12.61 -8.75 10.62
CA SER A 29 13.59 -9.37 11.53
C SER A 29 13.31 -10.86 11.80
N LEU A 30 12.06 -11.30 11.65
CA LEU A 30 11.66 -12.70 11.88
C LEU A 30 11.70 -13.54 10.60
N LEU A 31 11.46 -12.92 9.45
CA LEU A 31 11.43 -13.62 8.16
C LEU A 31 12.83 -13.81 7.55
N GLU A 32 13.81 -12.99 7.94
CA GLU A 32 15.21 -13.07 7.48
C GLU A 32 15.37 -13.14 5.95
N LEU A 33 14.47 -12.45 5.22
CA LEU A 33 14.35 -12.51 3.76
C LEU A 33 15.64 -12.17 3.01
N GLN A 34 15.87 -12.88 1.90
CA GLN A 34 16.98 -12.71 0.97
C GLN A 34 16.48 -12.44 -0.47
N GLU A 35 17.36 -11.98 -1.35
CA GLU A 35 17.04 -11.59 -2.74
C GLU A 35 16.40 -12.71 -3.60
N ASN A 36 16.77 -13.97 -3.35
CA ASN A 36 16.25 -15.10 -4.12
C ASN A 36 14.97 -15.72 -3.50
N ASP A 37 14.47 -15.18 -2.39
CA ASP A 37 13.28 -15.69 -1.74
C ASP A 37 12.01 -15.29 -2.48
N ILE A 38 10.94 -16.05 -2.23
CA ILE A 38 9.59 -15.73 -2.69
C ILE A 38 8.73 -15.44 -1.45
N LEU A 39 8.33 -14.19 -1.27
CA LEU A 39 7.32 -13.81 -0.28
C LEU A 39 5.92 -13.94 -0.87
N LEU A 40 5.09 -14.77 -0.25
CA LEU A 40 3.67 -14.90 -0.55
C LEU A 40 2.85 -14.13 0.49
N ASP A 41 2.34 -12.97 0.09
CA ASP A 41 1.47 -12.13 0.93
C ASP A 41 0.00 -12.46 0.61
N LEU A 42 -0.55 -13.45 1.33
CA LEU A 42 -1.88 -14.02 1.06
C LEU A 42 -3.05 -13.07 1.35
N PHE A 43 -2.81 -12.07 2.20
CA PHE A 43 -3.80 -11.08 2.66
C PHE A 43 -3.19 -9.68 2.53
N GLY A 44 -2.86 -9.34 1.29
CA GLY A 44 -2.04 -8.17 0.98
C GLY A 44 -2.65 -6.84 1.41
N GLY A 45 -3.98 -6.72 1.40
CA GLY A 45 -4.68 -5.46 1.66
C GLY A 45 -4.11 -4.31 0.82
N SER A 46 -3.50 -3.33 1.49
CA SER A 46 -2.82 -2.21 0.81
C SER A 46 -1.49 -2.58 0.13
N GLY A 47 -1.02 -3.82 0.24
CA GLY A 47 0.24 -4.32 -0.31
C GLY A 47 1.49 -3.88 0.46
N ILE A 48 1.34 -3.23 1.61
CA ILE A 48 2.47 -2.52 2.26
C ILE A 48 3.60 -3.46 2.69
N VAL A 49 3.29 -4.71 3.06
CA VAL A 49 4.30 -5.71 3.43
C VAL A 49 5.04 -6.18 2.17
N GLY A 50 4.31 -6.64 1.16
CA GLY A 50 4.89 -7.05 -0.12
C GLY A 50 5.74 -5.98 -0.80
N VAL A 51 5.26 -4.74 -0.90
CA VAL A 51 6.00 -3.61 -1.51
C VAL A 51 7.32 -3.36 -0.78
N ASN A 52 7.30 -3.31 0.55
CA ASN A 52 8.51 -3.08 1.33
C ASN A 52 9.46 -4.27 1.28
N ALA A 53 8.95 -5.51 1.24
CA ALA A 53 9.79 -6.69 1.09
C ALA A 53 10.53 -6.69 -0.26
N LYS A 54 9.84 -6.28 -1.33
CA LYS A 54 10.46 -6.13 -2.65
C LYS A 54 11.53 -5.05 -2.65
N GLU A 55 11.23 -3.87 -2.12
CA GLU A 55 12.16 -2.72 -2.12
C GLU A 55 13.40 -2.98 -1.28
N ILE A 56 13.23 -3.59 -0.09
CA ILE A 56 14.32 -3.73 0.88
C ILE A 56 15.22 -4.92 0.56
N PHE A 57 14.63 -6.06 0.17
CA PHE A 57 15.37 -7.32 0.01
C PHE A 57 15.55 -7.73 -1.44
N ASN A 58 14.95 -7.01 -2.39
CA ASN A 58 14.86 -7.39 -3.81
C ASN A 58 14.25 -8.78 -4.10
N CYS A 59 13.62 -9.41 -3.10
CA CYS A 59 12.97 -10.71 -3.22
C CYS A 59 11.83 -10.71 -4.25
N LYS A 60 11.38 -11.90 -4.68
CA LYS A 60 10.15 -12.02 -5.47
C LYS A 60 8.95 -11.92 -4.53
N VAL A 61 7.92 -11.17 -4.93
CA VAL A 61 6.73 -10.98 -4.11
C VAL A 61 5.50 -11.35 -4.93
N ILE A 62 4.62 -12.17 -4.34
CA ILE A 62 3.31 -12.51 -4.87
C ILE A 62 2.30 -12.03 -3.85
N ILE A 63 1.43 -11.11 -4.25
CA ILE A 63 0.40 -10.54 -3.39
C ILE A 63 -0.95 -11.07 -3.85
N ASN A 64 -1.70 -11.62 -2.91
CA ASN A 64 -3.10 -11.99 -3.08
C ASN A 64 -3.94 -11.17 -2.10
N ASP A 65 -5.12 -10.74 -2.54
CA ASP A 65 -6.10 -10.11 -1.68
C ASP A 65 -7.50 -10.35 -2.22
N TYR A 66 -8.46 -10.61 -1.33
CA TYR A 66 -9.84 -10.89 -1.73
C TYR A 66 -10.55 -9.64 -2.27
N ASP A 67 -10.27 -8.47 -1.70
CA ASP A 67 -10.95 -7.22 -2.04
C ASP A 67 -10.43 -6.60 -3.36
N ASN A 68 -9.42 -7.23 -3.98
CA ASN A 68 -8.79 -6.80 -5.24
C ASN A 68 -8.41 -5.30 -5.23
N VAL A 69 -7.86 -4.83 -4.10
CA VAL A 69 -7.42 -3.44 -3.93
C VAL A 69 -6.25 -3.09 -4.87
N LEU A 70 -5.47 -4.10 -5.27
CA LEU A 70 -4.31 -3.95 -6.14
C LEU A 70 -4.62 -4.42 -7.57
N PRO A 71 -4.03 -3.79 -8.61
CA PRO A 71 -3.12 -2.64 -8.53
C PRO A 71 -3.84 -1.34 -8.14
N LEU A 72 -3.18 -0.51 -7.32
CA LEU A 72 -3.71 0.78 -6.91
C LEU A 72 -3.77 1.73 -8.12
N ASN A 73 -4.93 2.32 -8.37
CA ASN A 73 -5.07 3.44 -9.29
C ASN A 73 -5.19 4.77 -8.54
N LEU A 74 -4.79 5.86 -9.20
CA LEU A 74 -4.78 7.20 -8.61
C LEU A 74 -6.16 7.61 -8.09
N THR A 75 -7.23 7.30 -8.82
CA THR A 75 -8.61 7.61 -8.43
C THR A 75 -9.00 6.94 -7.11
N TYR A 76 -8.64 5.68 -6.92
CA TYR A 76 -8.90 4.94 -5.69
C TYR A 76 -8.10 5.52 -4.53
N ALA A 77 -6.81 5.81 -4.75
CA ALA A 77 -5.96 6.40 -3.73
C ALA A 77 -6.49 7.77 -3.25
N LEU A 78 -6.88 8.64 -4.19
CA LEU A 78 -7.49 9.94 -3.87
C LEU A 78 -8.81 9.79 -3.12
N LYS A 79 -9.70 8.89 -3.58
CA LYS A 79 -10.96 8.61 -2.88
C LYS A 79 -10.71 8.13 -1.46
N ASN A 80 -9.76 7.21 -1.26
CA ASN A 80 -9.42 6.67 0.04
C ASN A 80 -8.93 7.77 1.01
N ILE A 81 -8.01 8.64 0.56
CA ILE A 81 -7.52 9.77 1.36
C ILE A 81 -8.68 10.68 1.78
N LEU A 82 -9.52 11.08 0.82
CA LEU A 82 -10.68 11.94 1.09
C LEU A 82 -11.73 11.27 2.00
N SER A 83 -11.88 9.95 1.92
CA SER A 83 -12.74 9.14 2.80
C SER A 83 -12.25 9.18 4.24
N PHE A 84 -10.95 8.96 4.44
CA PHE A 84 -10.35 8.88 5.77
C PHE A 84 -10.22 10.24 6.46
N GLU A 85 -10.00 11.33 5.71
CA GLU A 85 -9.94 12.69 6.26
C GLU A 85 -11.33 13.26 6.60
N GLY A 86 -12.42 12.51 6.37
CA GLY A 86 -13.79 12.97 6.65
C GLY A 86 -14.35 13.97 5.63
N ASN A 87 -13.58 14.30 4.59
CA ASN A 87 -13.97 15.24 3.53
C ASN A 87 -14.96 14.63 2.52
N LEU A 88 -15.21 13.32 2.57
CA LEU A 88 -16.05 12.62 1.61
C LEU A 88 -17.55 12.96 1.69
N LYS A 89 -18.05 13.42 2.85
CA LYS A 89 -19.47 13.85 2.99
C LYS A 89 -19.83 14.97 2.00
N ASN A 90 -18.84 15.77 1.56
CA ASN A 90 -19.01 16.82 0.55
C ASN A 90 -18.70 16.34 -0.88
N TYR A 91 -18.02 15.20 -1.04
CA TYR A 91 -17.60 14.69 -2.34
C TYR A 91 -18.70 13.87 -3.01
N THR A 92 -19.46 13.07 -2.25
CA THR A 92 -20.57 12.24 -2.78
C THR A 92 -21.70 13.05 -3.41
N LYS A 93 -21.80 14.36 -3.16
CA LYS A 93 -22.84 15.23 -3.74
C LYS A 93 -22.37 16.12 -4.90
N LYS A 94 -21.06 16.25 -5.11
CA LYS A 94 -20.48 17.21 -6.07
C LYS A 94 -19.65 16.56 -7.20
N SER A 95 -19.44 15.24 -7.14
CA SER A 95 -18.42 14.54 -7.93
C SER A 95 -18.91 13.80 -9.19
N SER A 96 -20.19 13.84 -9.56
CA SER A 96 -20.55 13.44 -10.93
C SER A 96 -19.95 14.42 -11.95
N ASP A 97 -20.11 15.72 -11.71
CA ASP A 97 -19.85 16.72 -12.75
C ASP A 97 -18.38 17.20 -12.82
N VAL A 98 -17.61 17.00 -11.74
CA VAL A 98 -16.21 17.47 -11.65
C VAL A 98 -15.21 16.38 -12.05
N LEU A 99 -15.51 15.10 -11.78
CA LEU A 99 -14.62 14.01 -12.16
C LEU A 99 -14.67 13.72 -13.68
N GLU A 100 -15.80 13.95 -14.35
CA GLU A 100 -15.88 13.89 -15.82
C GLU A 100 -15.03 14.97 -16.51
N LYS A 101 -14.77 16.11 -15.83
CA LYS A 101 -13.96 17.21 -16.37
C LYS A 101 -12.46 17.05 -16.12
N LEU A 102 -12.06 16.11 -15.27
CA LEU A 102 -10.66 15.76 -14.99
C LEU A 102 -10.13 14.68 -15.93
N VAL A 103 -10.60 14.68 -17.18
CA VAL A 103 -9.84 14.10 -18.29
C VAL A 103 -8.63 15.00 -18.50
N ILE A 104 -7.53 14.65 -17.84
CA ILE A 104 -6.24 15.31 -18.05
C ILE A 104 -5.80 14.95 -19.47
N THR A 105 -5.87 15.93 -20.37
CA THR A 105 -5.10 15.92 -21.62
C THR A 105 -3.62 15.85 -21.25
N LEU A 106 -2.93 14.85 -21.80
CA LEU A 106 -1.49 14.59 -21.64
C LEU A 106 -0.64 15.80 -21.99
#